data_AF-A0A9D9XAQ5-F1
#
_entry.id   AF-A0A9D9XAQ5-F1
#
_cell.length_a   1.000
_cell.length_b   1.000
_cell.length_c   1.000
_cell.angle_alpha   90.00
_cell.angle_beta   90.00
_cell.angle_gamma   90.00
#
_symmetry.space_group_name_H-M   'P 1'
#
loop_
_entity.id
_entity.type
_entity.pdbx_description
1 polymer ?
#
loop_
_entity_poly.entity_id
_entity_poly.type
_entity_poly.pdbx_seq_one_letter_code
_entity_poly.pdbx_strand_id
1 'polypeptide(L)'
;DPDSASYQLMDLALLQVPAWSDALTSLTDLAAAKMASDVLPDAERHQMVAQALRVRERLREMDRRGSALQRSGEPLPAGWEASRRLGEELVSVSLALLDEAARPDSVRSLLEAGAQASHAAHHLGTAARLRLEEELRQRQLQAVQIVALQLALFLAVACVMLYLGLAMFRNYRQTVHGLQRAVQAVSQGDLTHRCGTGGELELAGIATALTEMSRRLSGTVSEVRSTATRLSTASLQLSTDATALAQRTESQAVSLSQTAASVRHLNATVEDTARRARAVTQRAEQARSVADEGRQSMREVVSTMQAIEDGARRTHEIVGVIEDIAFQTNMLSLNASVEAAKAGESGKGFAVVADEVRKLAQRSSQAAQEVSTLLEDSSRQIGEGATRIAAMDLTLGDITTGVREVAETLSVIADAAGRQSQSIGELTSTIGDLNGITRDNAAMVRASHQATQSLMGQADDLNLAVREIRLWQGSSDEALALVHQAAELIRELGLEAAQPILHSRDGGFRDRDLYIFAFDRQGIYRVCGTDPSLVGQTCPPIPTRGGPLLSAAAWQIAEGGGGWVEYQISHPLTLEVVDKASYVLPAGDDLAVGCGVYRSQGIVENSVARSS
;
A
#
# COMPACT_ATOMS: atom_id res chain seq x y z
N ASP A 1 93.01 -21.91 13.17
CA ASP A 1 92.07 -20.88 13.64
C ASP A 1 91.97 -19.83 12.54
N PRO A 2 90.77 -19.50 12.03
CA PRO A 2 90.59 -18.51 10.96
C PRO A 2 90.88 -17.07 11.39
N ASP A 3 90.93 -16.81 12.69
CA ASP A 3 91.27 -15.49 13.19
C ASP A 3 92.77 -15.37 13.51
N SER A 4 93.34 -14.24 13.08
CA SER A 4 94.76 -13.95 13.19
C SER A 4 95.27 -13.93 14.64
N ALA A 5 94.54 -13.32 15.58
CA ALA A 5 94.98 -13.15 16.96
C ALA A 5 95.07 -14.50 17.70
N SER A 6 94.00 -15.28 17.68
CA SER A 6 93.98 -16.61 18.31
C SER A 6 94.93 -17.59 17.61
N TYR A 7 95.07 -17.51 16.29
CA TYR A 7 96.04 -18.33 15.56
C TYR A 7 97.49 -18.04 16.00
N GLN A 8 97.89 -16.77 16.05
CA GLN A 8 99.24 -16.38 16.46
C GLN A 8 99.51 -16.72 17.93
N LEU A 9 98.53 -16.52 18.83
CA LEU A 9 98.64 -16.93 20.23
C LEU A 9 98.76 -18.46 20.38
N MET A 10 98.02 -19.23 19.58
CA MET A 10 98.08 -20.69 19.57
C MET A 10 99.43 -21.20 19.07
N ASP A 11 99.93 -20.67 17.94
CA ASP A 11 101.27 -20.99 17.42
C ASP A 11 102.35 -20.65 18.44
N LEU A 12 102.27 -19.46 19.06
CA LEU A 12 103.22 -19.01 20.06
C LEU A 12 103.22 -19.89 21.31
N ALA A 13 102.05 -20.09 21.92
CA ALA A 13 101.89 -20.77 23.20
C ALA A 13 102.11 -22.28 23.11
N LEU A 14 101.74 -22.92 21.99
CA LEU A 14 101.75 -24.37 21.85
C LEU A 14 102.94 -24.91 21.04
N LEU A 15 103.54 -24.11 20.15
CA LEU A 15 104.63 -24.57 19.30
C LEU A 15 105.94 -23.85 19.59
N GLN A 16 105.94 -22.52 19.61
CA GLN A 16 107.19 -21.75 19.62
C GLN A 16 107.83 -21.67 21.00
N VAL A 17 107.06 -21.33 22.04
CA VAL A 17 107.59 -21.27 23.42
C VAL A 17 108.04 -22.64 23.92
N PRO A 18 107.30 -23.75 23.72
CA PRO A 18 107.78 -25.08 24.07
C PRO A 18 109.05 -25.47 23.31
N ALA A 19 109.11 -25.26 21.99
CA ALA A 19 110.29 -25.58 21.19
C ALA A 19 111.53 -24.76 21.60
N TRP A 20 111.33 -23.53 22.07
CA TRP A 20 112.40 -22.72 22.64
C TRP A 20 112.81 -23.22 24.03
N SER A 21 111.85 -23.52 24.91
CA SER A 21 112.09 -24.12 26.22
C SER A 21 112.88 -25.43 26.13
N ASP A 22 112.59 -26.28 25.15
CA ASP A 22 113.31 -27.52 24.89
C ASP A 22 114.76 -27.27 24.45
N ALA A 23 114.98 -26.23 23.63
CA ALA A 23 116.33 -25.82 23.21
C ALA A 23 117.14 -25.27 24.39
N LEU A 24 116.52 -24.47 25.27
CA LEU A 24 117.13 -23.99 26.51
C LEU A 24 117.52 -25.18 27.39
N THR A 25 116.59 -26.10 27.63
CA THR A 25 116.79 -27.28 28.47
C THR A 25 117.89 -28.18 27.92
N SER A 26 117.91 -28.41 26.60
CA SER A 26 118.95 -29.21 25.94
C SER A 26 120.35 -28.61 26.11
N LEU A 27 120.47 -27.29 26.08
CA LEU A 27 121.74 -26.58 26.29
C LEU A 27 122.17 -26.63 27.76
N THR A 28 121.23 -26.46 28.70
CA THR A 28 121.52 -26.52 30.14
C THR A 28 121.84 -27.92 30.62
N ASP A 29 121.15 -28.94 30.11
CA ASP A 29 121.41 -30.35 30.45
C ASP A 29 122.80 -30.77 29.95
N LEU A 30 123.17 -30.33 28.74
CA LEU A 30 124.51 -30.55 28.20
C LEU A 30 125.58 -29.87 29.07
N ALA A 31 125.32 -28.66 29.57
CA ALA A 31 126.20 -27.98 30.51
C ALA A 31 126.30 -28.69 31.87
N ALA A 32 125.17 -29.15 32.42
CA ALA A 32 125.09 -29.82 33.71
C ALA A 32 125.82 -31.17 33.70
N ALA A 33 125.64 -31.96 32.63
CA ALA A 33 126.32 -33.24 32.44
C ALA A 33 127.86 -33.12 32.44
N LYS A 34 128.39 -31.90 32.23
CA LYS A 34 129.83 -31.64 32.08
C LYS A 34 130.46 -30.89 33.26
N MET A 35 129.69 -30.59 34.31
CA MET A 35 130.23 -30.13 35.60
C MET A 35 131.19 -31.15 36.26
N ALA A 36 131.14 -32.42 35.88
CA ALA A 36 131.91 -33.50 36.50
C ALA A 36 133.27 -33.79 35.84
N SER A 37 133.62 -33.11 34.73
CA SER A 37 134.87 -33.34 33.98
C SER A 37 135.74 -32.08 33.95
N ASP A 38 136.96 -32.17 34.48
CA ASP A 38 137.92 -31.04 34.58
C ASP A 38 138.44 -30.55 33.20
N VAL A 39 138.14 -31.27 32.11
CA VAL A 39 138.48 -30.87 30.73
C VAL A 39 137.32 -31.22 29.79
N LEU A 40 136.88 -30.24 28.98
CA LEU A 40 135.89 -30.46 27.90
C LEU A 40 136.59 -30.86 26.59
N PRO A 41 136.28 -32.05 26.01
CA PRO A 41 136.76 -32.46 24.69
C PRO A 41 136.20 -31.58 23.55
N ASP A 42 136.96 -31.45 22.45
CA ASP A 42 136.57 -30.61 21.31
C ASP A 42 135.23 -31.00 20.66
N ALA A 43 134.89 -32.29 20.60
CA ALA A 43 133.61 -32.74 20.04
C ALA A 43 132.40 -32.19 20.84
N GLU A 44 132.54 -32.09 22.16
CA GLU A 44 131.48 -31.61 23.06
C GLU A 44 131.40 -30.08 23.05
N ARG A 45 132.54 -29.42 22.87
CA ARG A 45 132.63 -27.97 22.59
C ARG A 45 131.81 -27.58 21.36
N HIS A 46 131.95 -28.32 20.26
CA HIS A 46 131.14 -28.11 19.05
C HIS A 46 129.65 -28.39 19.28
N GLN A 47 129.31 -29.36 20.13
CA GLN A 47 127.93 -29.68 20.48
C GLN A 47 127.28 -28.56 21.31
N MET A 48 128.00 -27.96 22.26
CA MET A 48 127.53 -26.78 23.01
C MET A 48 127.31 -25.58 22.10
N VAL A 49 128.23 -25.32 21.16
CA VAL A 49 128.03 -24.29 20.12
C VAL A 49 126.76 -24.55 19.33
N ALA A 50 126.56 -25.77 18.85
CA ALA A 50 125.38 -26.13 18.06
C ALA A 50 124.08 -25.92 18.85
N GLN A 51 124.05 -26.25 20.13
CA GLN A 51 122.88 -26.02 20.99
C GLN A 51 122.66 -24.54 21.31
N ALA A 52 123.72 -23.76 21.57
CA ALA A 52 123.62 -22.31 21.75
C ALA A 52 123.11 -21.61 20.48
N LEU A 53 123.58 -22.03 19.30
CA LEU A 53 123.08 -21.55 18.02
C LEU A 53 121.61 -21.93 17.80
N ARG A 54 121.19 -23.14 18.23
CA ARG A 54 119.79 -23.58 18.17
C ARG A 54 118.90 -22.76 19.08
N VAL A 55 119.35 -22.42 20.30
CA VAL A 55 118.64 -21.48 21.18
C VAL A 55 118.49 -20.12 20.50
N ARG A 56 119.56 -19.60 19.88
CA ARG A 56 119.52 -18.32 19.14
C ARG A 56 118.58 -18.35 17.94
N GLU A 57 118.56 -19.45 17.18
CA GLU A 57 117.65 -19.63 16.05
C GLU A 57 116.18 -19.66 16.51
N ARG A 58 115.88 -20.41 17.58
CA ARG A 58 114.54 -20.44 18.17
C ARG A 58 114.11 -19.08 18.70
N LEU A 59 115.04 -18.32 19.28
CA LEU A 59 114.74 -16.98 19.75
C LEU A 59 114.40 -16.01 18.60
N ARG A 60 115.11 -16.09 17.47
CA ARG A 60 114.77 -15.31 16.27
C ARG A 60 113.40 -15.68 15.71
N GLU A 61 113.06 -16.97 15.71
CA GLU A 61 111.71 -17.41 15.29
C GLU A 61 110.65 -16.88 16.25
N MET A 62 110.90 -16.90 17.57
CA MET A 62 110.01 -16.27 18.54
C MET A 62 109.83 -14.77 18.28
N ASP A 63 110.90 -14.00 18.02
CA ASP A 63 110.80 -12.58 17.67
C ASP A 63 109.96 -12.34 16.41
N ARG A 64 110.13 -13.20 15.38
CA ARG A 64 109.33 -13.15 14.16
C ARG A 64 107.84 -13.36 14.45
N ARG A 65 107.52 -14.30 15.35
CA ARG A 65 106.15 -14.65 15.76
C ARG A 65 105.54 -13.62 16.69
N GLY A 66 106.30 -13.06 17.63
CA GLY A 66 105.88 -11.92 18.44
C GLY A 66 105.52 -10.72 17.57
N SER A 67 106.33 -10.43 16.55
CA SER A 67 106.00 -9.37 15.58
C SER A 67 104.71 -9.67 14.79
N ALA A 68 104.43 -10.94 14.50
CA ALA A 68 103.19 -11.35 13.83
C ALA A 68 101.97 -11.21 14.75
N LEU A 69 102.12 -11.54 16.03
CA LEU A 69 101.10 -11.35 17.07
C LEU A 69 100.76 -9.87 17.30
N GLN A 70 101.76 -8.99 17.33
CA GLN A 70 101.50 -7.55 17.42
C GLN A 70 100.76 -7.01 16.21
N ARG A 71 101.06 -7.51 15.01
CA ARG A 71 100.33 -7.14 13.79
C ARG A 71 98.88 -7.61 13.78
N SER A 72 98.52 -8.64 14.54
CA SER A 72 97.12 -9.03 14.74
C SER A 72 96.40 -8.17 15.79
N GLY A 73 97.04 -7.14 16.33
CA GLY A 73 96.46 -6.25 17.34
C GLY A 73 96.57 -6.76 18.77
N GLU A 74 97.25 -7.89 18.99
CA GLU A 74 97.42 -8.51 20.30
C GLU A 74 98.70 -8.04 20.99
N PRO A 75 98.65 -7.68 22.28
CA PRO A 75 99.86 -7.38 23.05
C PRO A 75 100.74 -8.62 23.21
N LEU A 76 102.05 -8.40 23.28
CA LEU A 76 103.00 -9.46 23.59
C LEU A 76 102.73 -10.01 25.02
N PRO A 77 102.78 -11.33 25.24
CA PRO A 77 102.53 -11.89 26.56
C PRO A 77 103.56 -11.42 27.60
N ALA A 78 103.13 -11.39 28.87
CA ALA A 78 104.01 -10.99 29.96
C ALA A 78 105.25 -11.89 30.05
N GLY A 79 106.43 -11.27 30.25
CA GLY A 79 107.71 -11.97 30.26
C GLY A 79 108.39 -12.12 28.89
N TRP A 80 107.82 -11.55 27.83
CA TRP A 80 108.42 -11.54 26.48
C TRP A 80 109.84 -10.97 26.46
N GLU A 81 110.00 -9.74 26.92
CA GLU A 81 111.31 -9.05 26.88
C GLU A 81 112.33 -9.70 27.81
N ALA A 82 111.88 -10.17 28.99
CA ALA A 82 112.72 -10.90 29.93
C ALA A 82 113.24 -12.21 29.33
N SER A 83 112.35 -12.96 28.67
CA SER A 83 112.66 -14.19 27.94
C SER A 83 113.68 -13.94 26.82
N ARG A 84 113.47 -12.88 26.03
CA ARG A 84 114.39 -12.51 24.95
C ARG A 84 115.77 -12.15 25.48
N ARG A 85 115.83 -11.29 26.50
CA ARG A 85 117.10 -10.85 27.10
C ARG A 85 117.86 -12.02 27.72
N LEU A 86 117.20 -12.84 28.54
CA LEU A 86 117.83 -13.98 29.21
C LEU A 86 118.22 -15.09 28.22
N GLY A 87 117.46 -15.25 27.13
CA GLY A 87 117.82 -16.14 26.02
C GLY A 87 119.08 -15.68 25.29
N GLU A 88 119.21 -14.38 24.99
CA GLU A 88 120.44 -13.82 24.41
C GLU A 88 121.63 -13.90 25.36
N GLU A 89 121.40 -13.65 26.66
CA GLU A 89 122.41 -13.77 27.72
C GLU A 89 122.90 -15.21 27.87
N LEU A 90 121.99 -16.20 27.83
CA LEU A 90 122.39 -17.61 27.83
C LEU A 90 123.27 -17.96 26.64
N VAL A 91 122.92 -17.47 25.44
CA VAL A 91 123.72 -17.70 24.23
C VAL A 91 125.08 -17.01 24.33
N SER A 92 125.15 -15.78 24.84
CA SER A 92 126.41 -15.05 24.97
C SER A 92 127.33 -15.69 26.01
N VAL A 93 126.81 -16.09 27.18
CA VAL A 93 127.55 -16.83 28.21
C VAL A 93 128.04 -18.17 27.65
N SER A 94 127.19 -18.90 26.93
CA SER A 94 127.56 -20.19 26.30
C SER A 94 128.70 -20.04 25.30
N LEU A 95 128.73 -18.97 24.52
CA LEU A 95 129.77 -18.73 23.53
C LEU A 95 131.08 -18.21 24.17
N ALA A 96 130.98 -17.34 25.19
CA ALA A 96 132.15 -16.83 25.91
C ALA A 96 132.91 -17.94 26.67
N LEU A 97 132.18 -18.95 27.18
CA LEU A 97 132.74 -20.15 27.78
C LEU A 97 133.65 -20.98 26.86
N LEU A 98 133.62 -20.74 25.56
CA LEU A 98 134.43 -21.46 24.57
C LEU A 98 135.80 -20.82 24.37
N ASP A 99 135.93 -19.52 24.66
CA ASP A 99 137.16 -18.73 24.52
C ASP A 99 138.02 -18.76 25.80
N GLU A 100 137.40 -18.92 26.97
CA GLU A 100 138.11 -19.11 28.25
C GLU A 100 138.27 -20.62 28.55
N ALA A 101 139.46 -21.06 28.98
CA ALA A 101 139.66 -22.45 29.42
C ALA A 101 138.63 -22.80 30.51
N ALA A 102 137.74 -23.75 30.25
CA ALA A 102 136.55 -24.07 31.05
C ALA A 102 136.84 -24.22 32.55
N ARG A 103 136.70 -23.13 33.31
CA ARG A 103 136.82 -23.13 34.78
C ARG A 103 135.48 -23.53 35.39
N PRO A 104 135.48 -24.21 36.56
CA PRO A 104 134.25 -24.62 37.25
C PRO A 104 133.24 -23.49 37.50
N ASP A 105 133.72 -22.26 37.74
CA ASP A 105 132.86 -21.09 37.98
C ASP A 105 132.13 -20.61 36.70
N SER A 106 132.72 -20.81 35.52
CA SER A 106 132.10 -20.43 34.24
C SER A 106 130.96 -21.39 33.87
N VAL A 107 131.05 -22.69 34.19
CA VAL A 107 129.93 -23.63 33.97
C VAL A 107 128.77 -23.33 34.92
N ARG A 108 129.06 -22.87 36.15
CA ARG A 108 128.03 -22.44 37.11
C ARG A 108 127.24 -21.24 36.59
N SER A 109 127.89 -20.21 36.03
CA SER A 109 127.19 -19.05 35.46
C SER A 109 126.31 -19.42 34.26
N LEU A 110 126.70 -20.40 33.45
CA LEU A 110 125.87 -20.92 32.36
C LEU A 110 124.60 -21.62 32.87
N LEU A 111 124.73 -22.40 33.94
CA LEU A 111 123.58 -23.07 34.57
C LEU A 111 122.65 -22.08 35.25
N GLU A 112 123.18 -21.02 35.88
CA GLU A 112 122.38 -19.94 36.45
C GLU A 112 121.63 -19.15 35.35
N ALA A 113 122.32 -18.73 34.28
CA ALA A 113 121.71 -18.07 33.12
C ALA A 113 120.66 -18.98 32.46
N GLY A 114 120.94 -20.28 32.39
CA GLY A 114 120.06 -21.30 31.84
C GLY A 114 118.80 -21.54 32.67
N ALA A 115 118.94 -21.58 33.99
CA ALA A 115 117.81 -21.67 34.91
C ALA A 115 116.94 -20.42 34.85
N GLN A 116 117.54 -19.22 34.79
CA GLN A 116 116.81 -17.96 34.63
C GLN A 116 116.08 -17.88 33.28
N ALA A 117 116.74 -18.26 32.18
CA ALA A 117 116.13 -18.31 30.85
C ALA A 117 114.99 -19.33 30.78
N SER A 118 115.16 -20.51 31.37
CA SER A 118 114.12 -21.55 31.44
C SER A 118 112.93 -21.10 32.29
N HIS A 119 113.17 -20.44 33.42
CA HIS A 119 112.10 -19.87 34.24
C HIS A 119 111.35 -18.76 33.49
N ALA A 120 112.07 -17.88 32.76
CA ALA A 120 111.45 -16.86 31.92
C ALA A 120 110.62 -17.47 30.78
N ALA A 121 111.12 -18.53 30.13
CA ALA A 121 110.40 -19.28 29.11
C ALA A 121 109.13 -19.93 29.65
N HIS A 122 109.20 -20.53 30.84
CA HIS A 122 108.04 -21.09 31.51
C HIS A 122 107.00 -20.00 31.81
N HIS A 123 107.42 -18.87 32.42
CA HIS A 123 106.53 -17.75 32.70
C HIS A 123 105.88 -17.20 31.41
N LEU A 124 106.67 -17.00 30.35
CA LEU A 124 106.15 -16.57 29.05
C LEU A 124 105.14 -17.58 28.48
N GLY A 125 105.43 -18.88 28.58
CA GLY A 125 104.51 -19.93 28.14
C GLY A 125 103.19 -19.92 28.90
N THR A 126 103.24 -19.73 30.22
CA THR A 126 102.02 -19.58 31.03
C THR A 126 101.24 -18.32 30.67
N ALA A 127 101.91 -17.18 30.48
CA ALA A 127 101.28 -15.93 30.09
C ALA A 127 100.65 -16.01 28.69
N ALA A 128 101.33 -16.64 27.73
CA ALA A 128 100.82 -16.85 26.37
C ALA A 128 99.58 -17.76 26.36
N ARG A 129 99.60 -18.83 27.15
CA ARG A 129 98.44 -19.73 27.33
C ARG A 129 97.25 -19.02 27.98
N LEU A 130 97.47 -18.27 29.06
CA LEU A 130 96.40 -17.51 29.73
C LEU A 130 95.78 -16.47 28.80
N ARG A 131 96.59 -15.78 27.99
CA ARG A 131 96.08 -14.83 26.99
C ARG A 131 95.26 -15.53 25.90
N LEU A 132 95.71 -16.69 25.43
CA LEU A 132 94.96 -17.51 24.48
C LEU A 132 93.61 -17.97 25.06
N GLU A 133 93.59 -18.46 26.30
CA GLU A 133 92.36 -18.88 26.98
C GLU A 133 91.36 -17.71 27.13
N GLU A 134 91.84 -16.52 27.48
CA GLU A 134 91.00 -15.33 27.59
C GLU A 134 90.42 -14.91 26.23
N GLU A 135 91.24 -14.89 25.17
CA GLU A 135 90.80 -14.53 23.82
C GLU A 135 89.73 -15.51 23.29
N LEU A 136 89.93 -16.82 23.50
CA LEU A 136 88.94 -17.83 23.12
C LEU A 136 87.64 -17.70 23.94
N ARG A 137 87.73 -17.39 25.24
CA ARG A 137 86.58 -17.19 26.12
C ARG A 137 85.76 -15.96 25.71
N GLN A 138 86.41 -14.85 25.34
CA GLN A 138 85.73 -13.65 24.87
C GLN A 138 84.91 -13.93 23.62
N ARG A 139 85.46 -14.70 22.68
CA ARG A 139 84.72 -15.11 21.47
C ARG A 139 83.56 -16.04 21.75
N GLN A 140 83.74 -16.99 22.66
CA GLN A 140 82.65 -17.85 23.07
C GLN A 140 81.48 -17.03 23.62
N LEU A 141 81.77 -16.02 24.47
CA LEU A 141 80.74 -15.13 25.01
C LEU A 141 80.07 -14.29 23.92
N GLN A 142 80.83 -13.71 22.99
CA GLN A 142 80.29 -12.96 21.85
C GLN A 142 79.39 -13.83 20.96
N ALA A 143 79.81 -15.06 20.65
CA ALA A 143 79.01 -16.01 19.87
C ALA A 143 77.70 -16.36 20.58
N VAL A 144 77.75 -16.63 21.90
CA VAL A 144 76.55 -16.89 22.71
C VAL A 144 75.62 -15.69 22.74
N GLN A 145 76.13 -14.46 22.87
CA GLN A 145 75.33 -13.24 22.84
C GLN A 145 74.62 -13.04 21.49
N ILE A 146 75.34 -13.25 20.38
CA ILE A 146 74.77 -13.15 19.03
C ILE A 146 73.64 -14.17 18.85
N VAL A 147 73.87 -15.43 19.23
CA VAL A 147 72.85 -16.49 19.14
C VAL A 147 71.65 -16.16 20.05
N ALA A 148 71.87 -15.66 21.25
CA ALA A 148 70.80 -15.26 22.18
C ALA A 148 69.95 -14.11 21.63
N LEU A 149 70.57 -13.08 21.03
CA LEU A 149 69.87 -11.97 20.40
C LEU A 149 69.06 -12.42 19.18
N GLN A 150 69.63 -13.29 18.33
CA GLN A 150 68.93 -13.88 17.19
C GLN A 150 67.72 -14.69 17.64
N LEU A 151 67.86 -15.50 18.70
CA LEU A 151 66.77 -16.29 19.26
C LEU A 151 65.68 -15.39 19.87
N ALA A 152 66.06 -14.34 20.60
CA ALA A 152 65.12 -13.38 21.17
C ALA A 152 64.32 -12.64 20.09
N LEU A 153 64.98 -12.20 19.01
CA LEU A 153 64.34 -11.57 17.87
C LEU A 153 63.36 -12.53 17.18
N PHE A 154 63.79 -13.78 16.95
CA PHE A 154 62.94 -14.81 16.37
C PHE A 154 61.69 -15.07 17.21
N LEU A 155 61.84 -15.20 18.54
CA LEU A 155 60.71 -15.36 19.47
C LEU A 155 59.78 -14.15 19.47
N ALA A 156 60.32 -12.93 19.46
CA ALA A 156 59.50 -11.71 19.41
C ALA A 156 58.66 -11.65 18.13
N VAL A 157 59.26 -11.92 16.97
CA VAL A 157 58.55 -11.97 15.68
C VAL A 157 57.51 -13.10 15.67
N ALA A 158 57.84 -14.28 16.21
CA ALA A 158 56.89 -15.40 16.32
C ALA A 158 55.69 -15.03 17.21
N CYS A 159 55.91 -14.36 18.34
CA CYS A 159 54.84 -13.88 19.21
C CYS A 159 53.93 -12.85 18.54
N VAL A 160 54.50 -11.89 17.79
CA VAL A 160 53.71 -10.90 17.04
C VAL A 160 52.90 -11.56 15.93
N MET A 161 53.50 -12.49 15.17
CA MET A 161 52.78 -13.26 14.16
C MET A 161 51.65 -14.09 14.77
N LEU A 162 51.89 -14.73 15.92
CA LEU A 162 50.87 -15.50 16.64
C LEU A 162 49.73 -14.59 17.12
N TYR A 163 50.04 -13.42 17.68
CA TYR A 163 49.04 -12.43 18.11
C TYR A 163 48.19 -11.95 16.93
N LEU A 164 48.81 -11.53 15.82
CA LEU A 164 48.10 -11.08 14.61
C LEU A 164 47.26 -12.21 14.01
N GLY A 165 47.79 -13.43 13.96
CA GLY A 165 47.06 -14.61 13.50
C GLY A 165 45.83 -14.90 14.36
N LEU A 166 45.96 -14.86 15.69
CA LEU A 166 44.85 -15.05 16.62
C LEU A 166 43.82 -13.91 16.54
N ALA A 167 44.27 -12.66 16.40
CA ALA A 167 43.38 -11.50 16.26
C ALA A 167 42.58 -11.56 14.94
N MET A 168 43.24 -11.89 13.82
CA MET A 168 42.57 -12.10 12.53
C MET A 168 41.60 -13.29 12.58
N PHE A 169 42.00 -14.42 13.17
CA PHE A 169 41.13 -15.58 13.31
C PHE A 169 39.90 -15.29 14.17
N ARG A 170 40.06 -14.53 15.26
CA ARG A 170 38.95 -14.09 16.11
C ARG A 170 37.99 -13.17 15.36
N ASN A 171 38.51 -12.18 14.62
CA ASN A 171 37.70 -11.27 13.81
C ASN A 171 36.93 -12.03 12.72
N TYR A 172 37.61 -12.92 11.99
CA TYR A 172 37.01 -13.78 10.97
C TYR A 172 35.86 -14.63 11.53
N ARG A 173 36.07 -15.33 12.66
CA ARG A 173 35.01 -16.12 13.31
C ARG A 173 33.83 -15.27 13.75
N GLN A 174 34.08 -14.08 14.29
CA GLN A 174 33.02 -13.18 14.75
C GLN A 174 32.14 -12.71 13.59
N THR A 175 32.74 -12.32 12.46
CA THR A 175 32.01 -11.92 11.25
C THR A 175 31.22 -13.09 10.66
N VAL A 176 31.81 -14.27 10.54
CA VAL A 176 31.12 -15.47 10.03
C VAL A 176 29.94 -15.87 10.93
N HIS A 177 30.11 -15.86 12.26
CA HIS A 177 29.00 -16.13 13.17
C HIS A 177 27.90 -15.04 13.12
N GLY A 178 28.28 -13.79 12.84
CA GLY A 178 27.33 -12.69 12.62
C GLY A 178 26.49 -12.92 11.36
N LEU A 179 27.14 -13.26 10.25
CA LEU A 179 26.48 -13.63 8.99
C LEU A 179 25.55 -14.83 9.17
N GLN A 180 26.01 -15.89 9.84
CA GLN A 180 25.18 -17.07 10.10
C GLN A 180 23.94 -16.72 10.92
N ARG A 181 24.07 -15.89 11.95
CA ARG A 181 22.91 -15.42 12.75
C ARG A 181 21.93 -14.59 11.92
N ALA A 182 22.42 -13.72 11.06
CA ALA A 182 21.55 -12.93 10.19
C ALA A 182 20.82 -13.78 9.15
N VAL A 183 21.50 -14.77 8.54
CA VAL A 183 20.85 -15.72 7.63
C VAL A 183 19.79 -16.54 8.38
N GLN A 184 20.10 -17.01 9.60
CA GLN A 184 19.13 -17.71 10.43
C GLN A 184 17.92 -16.84 10.79
N ALA A 185 18.14 -15.58 11.18
CA ALA A 185 17.07 -14.62 11.45
C ALA A 185 16.17 -14.43 10.23
N VAL A 186 16.75 -14.17 9.05
CA VAL A 186 15.99 -14.03 7.80
C VAL A 186 15.20 -15.30 7.47
N SER A 187 15.78 -16.48 7.67
CA SER A 187 15.08 -17.76 7.43
C SER A 187 13.90 -18.01 8.40
N GLN A 188 13.92 -17.38 9.57
CA GLN A 188 12.86 -17.43 10.57
C GLN A 188 11.85 -16.28 10.43
N GLY A 189 11.98 -15.45 9.39
CA GLY A 189 11.12 -14.29 9.16
C GLY A 189 11.51 -13.04 9.94
N ASP A 190 12.60 -13.04 10.70
CA ASP A 190 13.10 -11.82 11.32
C ASP A 190 14.02 -11.06 10.36
N LEU A 191 13.42 -10.11 9.64
CA LEU A 191 14.17 -9.29 8.69
C LEU A 191 14.93 -8.16 9.38
N THR A 192 14.65 -7.83 10.64
CA THR A 192 15.15 -6.62 11.34
C THR A 192 16.64 -6.64 11.66
N HIS A 193 17.28 -7.81 11.55
CA HIS A 193 18.69 -7.98 11.86
C HIS A 193 19.61 -7.22 10.89
N ARG A 194 20.48 -6.37 11.45
CA ARG A 194 21.57 -5.69 10.72
C ARG A 194 22.87 -6.48 10.86
N CYS A 195 23.52 -6.78 9.74
CA CYS A 195 24.88 -7.31 9.76
C CYS A 195 25.87 -6.14 9.92
N GLY A 196 26.36 -5.89 11.13
CA GLY A 196 27.41 -4.90 11.34
C GLY A 196 28.73 -5.35 10.70
N THR A 197 29.33 -4.52 9.85
CA THR A 197 30.61 -4.80 9.19
C THR A 197 31.66 -3.78 9.61
N GLY A 198 32.59 -4.18 10.46
CA GLY A 198 33.87 -3.48 10.57
C GLY A 198 34.85 -4.03 9.54
N GLY A 199 35.21 -3.24 8.53
CA GLY A 199 36.31 -3.54 7.59
C GLY A 199 35.94 -3.52 6.10
N GLU A 200 36.95 -3.43 5.23
CA GLU A 200 36.85 -3.37 3.75
C GLU A 200 37.10 -4.74 3.07
N LEU A 201 36.74 -5.85 3.72
CA LEU A 201 36.99 -7.23 3.22
C LEU A 201 35.76 -7.80 2.48
N GLU A 202 35.92 -8.89 1.70
CA GLU A 202 34.80 -9.48 0.95
C GLU A 202 33.61 -9.90 1.84
N LEU A 203 33.88 -10.30 3.08
CA LEU A 203 32.83 -10.62 4.06
C LEU A 203 31.97 -9.40 4.44
N ALA A 204 32.55 -8.20 4.42
CA ALA A 204 31.79 -6.97 4.63
C ALA A 204 30.84 -6.71 3.45
N GLY A 205 31.30 -6.97 2.22
CA GLY A 205 30.45 -6.93 1.03
C GLY A 205 29.24 -7.86 1.12
N ILE A 206 29.45 -9.11 1.57
CA ILE A 206 28.37 -10.10 1.76
C ILE A 206 27.37 -9.63 2.82
N ALA A 207 27.84 -9.11 3.96
CA ALA A 207 26.97 -8.61 5.03
C ALA A 207 26.16 -7.38 4.61
N THR A 208 26.75 -6.47 3.82
CA THR A 208 26.01 -5.35 3.21
C THR A 208 24.95 -5.85 2.24
N ALA A 209 25.29 -6.79 1.35
CA ALA A 209 24.34 -7.38 0.41
C ALA A 209 23.19 -8.12 1.12
N LEU A 210 23.49 -8.85 2.21
CA LEU A 210 22.48 -9.53 3.02
C LEU A 210 21.56 -8.53 3.73
N THR A 211 22.11 -7.44 4.27
CA THR A 211 21.32 -6.37 4.89
C THR A 211 20.39 -5.69 3.89
N GLU A 212 20.89 -5.39 2.69
CA GLU A 212 20.10 -4.83 1.59
C GLU A 212 19.01 -5.80 1.12
N MET A 213 19.30 -7.11 1.05
CA MET A 213 18.31 -8.14 0.75
C MET A 213 17.20 -8.19 1.80
N SER A 214 17.55 -8.23 3.09
CA SER A 214 16.57 -8.20 4.19
C SER A 214 15.70 -6.95 4.15
N ARG A 215 16.28 -5.79 3.82
CA ARG A 215 15.56 -4.53 3.67
C ARG A 215 14.56 -4.59 2.50
N ARG A 216 14.98 -5.08 1.33
CA ARG A 216 14.10 -5.23 0.16
C ARG A 216 12.97 -6.22 0.43
N LEU A 217 13.28 -7.37 1.03
CA LEU A 217 12.26 -8.34 1.46
C LEU A 217 11.27 -7.73 2.45
N SER A 218 11.77 -6.94 3.41
CA SER A 218 10.91 -6.21 4.37
C SER A 218 10.00 -5.22 3.65
N GLY A 219 10.52 -4.49 2.67
CA GLY A 219 9.75 -3.65 1.74
C GLY A 219 8.63 -4.41 1.03
N THR A 220 8.94 -5.55 0.41
CA THR A 220 7.98 -6.38 -0.30
C THR A 220 6.90 -6.93 0.63
N VAL A 221 7.28 -7.48 1.79
CA VAL A 221 6.31 -8.03 2.76
C VAL A 221 5.42 -6.93 3.33
N SER A 222 5.97 -5.75 3.60
CA SER A 222 5.19 -4.57 4.00
C SER A 222 4.15 -4.17 2.95
N GLU A 223 4.49 -4.18 1.66
CA GLU A 223 3.53 -3.88 0.59
C GLU A 223 2.47 -4.98 0.45
N VAL A 224 2.83 -6.25 0.70
CA VAL A 224 1.86 -7.36 0.75
C VAL A 224 0.87 -7.17 1.91
N ARG A 225 1.34 -6.92 3.14
CA ARG A 225 0.48 -6.60 4.30
C ARG A 225 -0.39 -5.37 4.04
N SER A 226 0.18 -4.33 3.43
CA SER A 226 -0.54 -3.12 3.04
C SER A 226 -1.66 -3.38 2.04
N THR A 227 -1.36 -4.15 1.01
CA THR A 227 -2.32 -4.51 -0.03
C THR A 227 -3.41 -5.43 0.49
N ALA A 228 -3.06 -6.42 1.32
CA ALA A 228 -4.02 -7.28 2.00
C ALA A 228 -4.96 -6.49 2.92
N THR A 229 -4.42 -5.57 3.73
CA THR A 229 -5.23 -4.69 4.58
C THR A 229 -6.19 -3.83 3.76
N ARG A 230 -5.70 -3.16 2.71
CA ARG A 230 -6.55 -2.35 1.81
C ARG A 230 -7.61 -3.20 1.11
N LEU A 231 -7.26 -4.41 0.67
CA LEU A 231 -8.18 -5.33 0.03
C LEU A 231 -9.28 -5.79 0.99
N SER A 232 -8.93 -6.07 2.25
CA SER A 232 -9.89 -6.41 3.31
C SER A 232 -10.86 -5.26 3.57
N THR A 233 -10.34 -4.03 3.76
CA THR A 233 -11.18 -2.83 3.94
C THR A 233 -12.09 -2.56 2.73
N ALA A 234 -11.55 -2.63 1.52
CA ALA A 234 -12.33 -2.43 0.29
C ALA A 234 -13.41 -3.51 0.11
N SER A 235 -13.11 -4.75 0.48
CA SER A 235 -14.08 -5.85 0.43
C SER A 235 -15.19 -5.66 1.46
N LEU A 236 -14.88 -5.22 2.68
CA LEU A 236 -15.91 -4.89 3.67
C LEU A 236 -16.87 -3.79 3.16
N GLN A 237 -16.32 -2.76 2.50
CA GLN A 237 -17.12 -1.72 1.87
C GLN A 237 -18.02 -2.29 0.77
N LEU A 238 -17.46 -3.10 -0.14
CA LEU A 238 -18.23 -3.76 -1.20
C LEU A 238 -19.36 -4.65 -0.63
N SER A 239 -19.14 -5.32 0.50
CA SER A 239 -20.17 -6.13 1.16
C SER A 239 -21.32 -5.26 1.70
N THR A 240 -20.97 -4.11 2.27
CA THR A 240 -21.94 -3.12 2.75
C THR A 240 -22.76 -2.56 1.59
N ASP A 241 -22.08 -2.17 0.50
CA ASP A 241 -22.73 -1.66 -0.70
C ASP A 241 -23.61 -2.71 -1.38
N ALA A 242 -23.18 -3.97 -1.43
CA ALA A 242 -23.98 -5.08 -1.93
C ALA A 242 -25.24 -5.31 -1.11
N THR A 243 -25.15 -5.18 0.23
CA THR A 243 -26.30 -5.29 1.13
C THR A 243 -27.29 -4.15 0.90
N ALA A 244 -26.80 -2.91 0.77
CA ALA A 244 -27.64 -1.76 0.45
C ALA A 244 -28.33 -1.91 -0.93
N LEU A 245 -27.61 -2.44 -1.93
CA LEU A 245 -28.17 -2.73 -3.25
C LEU A 245 -29.21 -3.85 -3.19
N ALA A 246 -29.02 -4.86 -2.34
CA ALA A 246 -30.00 -5.92 -2.10
C ALA A 246 -31.32 -5.34 -1.59
N GLN A 247 -31.25 -4.49 -0.54
CA GLN A 247 -32.42 -3.84 0.05
C GLN A 247 -33.16 -2.96 -0.96
N ARG A 248 -32.43 -2.19 -1.77
CA ARG A 248 -33.03 -1.37 -2.85
C ARG A 248 -33.70 -2.24 -3.92
N THR A 249 -33.08 -3.36 -4.29
CA THR A 249 -33.62 -4.31 -5.27
C THR A 249 -34.90 -4.97 -4.76
N GLU A 250 -34.94 -5.35 -3.48
CA GLU A 250 -36.13 -5.90 -2.84
C GLU A 250 -37.26 -4.88 -2.75
N SER A 251 -36.96 -3.64 -2.33
CA SER A 251 -37.95 -2.55 -2.34
C SER A 251 -38.47 -2.26 -3.74
N GLN A 252 -37.60 -2.29 -4.77
CA GLN A 252 -38.00 -2.13 -6.16
C GLN A 252 -38.93 -3.26 -6.62
N ALA A 253 -38.67 -4.51 -6.23
CA ALA A 253 -39.55 -5.63 -6.54
C ALA A 253 -40.95 -5.46 -5.95
N VAL A 254 -41.05 -4.98 -4.70
CA VAL A 254 -42.34 -4.68 -4.05
C VAL A 254 -43.09 -3.58 -4.80
N SER A 255 -42.42 -2.47 -5.11
CA SER A 255 -43.01 -1.35 -5.88
C SER A 255 -43.50 -1.79 -7.26
N LEU A 256 -42.73 -2.67 -7.93
CA LEU A 256 -43.11 -3.18 -9.24
C LEU A 256 -44.32 -4.12 -9.18
N SER A 257 -44.42 -4.97 -8.14
CA SER A 257 -45.60 -5.81 -7.89
C SER A 257 -46.87 -4.97 -7.68
N GLN A 258 -46.77 -3.92 -6.86
CA GLN A 258 -47.88 -2.97 -6.65
C GLN A 258 -48.26 -2.26 -7.94
N THR A 259 -47.27 -1.82 -8.73
CA THR A 259 -47.50 -1.14 -10.00
C THR A 259 -48.20 -2.09 -10.99
N ALA A 260 -47.76 -3.35 -11.09
CA ALA A 260 -48.39 -4.37 -11.91
C ALA A 260 -49.84 -4.64 -11.50
N ALA A 261 -50.14 -4.62 -10.20
CA ALA A 261 -51.51 -4.75 -9.69
C ALA A 261 -52.39 -3.55 -10.08
N SER A 262 -51.87 -2.33 -9.91
CA SER A 262 -52.56 -1.09 -10.32
C SER A 262 -52.83 -1.05 -11.81
N VAL A 263 -51.87 -1.46 -12.64
CA VAL A 263 -52.03 -1.52 -14.11
C VAL A 263 -53.07 -2.57 -14.51
N ARG A 264 -53.09 -3.75 -13.88
CA ARG A 264 -54.17 -4.74 -14.10
C ARG A 264 -55.55 -4.19 -13.75
N HIS A 265 -55.66 -3.49 -12.62
CA HIS A 265 -56.92 -2.87 -12.21
C HIS A 265 -57.36 -1.75 -13.18
N LEU A 266 -56.41 -0.92 -13.64
CA LEU A 266 -56.65 0.10 -14.66
C LEU A 266 -57.12 -0.53 -15.98
N ASN A 267 -56.47 -1.60 -16.45
CA ASN A 267 -56.89 -2.29 -17.67
C ASN A 267 -58.35 -2.78 -17.56
N ALA A 268 -58.70 -3.43 -16.45
CA ALA A 268 -60.06 -3.89 -16.20
C ALA A 268 -61.09 -2.74 -16.20
N THR A 269 -60.71 -1.58 -15.65
CA THR A 269 -61.57 -0.38 -15.61
C THR A 269 -61.78 0.22 -17.00
N VAL A 270 -60.73 0.24 -17.83
CA VAL A 270 -60.79 0.72 -19.22
C VAL A 270 -61.62 -0.21 -20.08
N GLU A 271 -61.44 -1.54 -19.95
CA GLU A 271 -62.27 -2.54 -20.63
C GLU A 271 -63.75 -2.42 -20.24
N ASP A 272 -64.04 -2.20 -18.95
CA ASP A 272 -65.40 -1.99 -18.47
C ASP A 272 -66.00 -0.69 -19.03
N THR A 273 -65.21 0.38 -19.10
CA THR A 273 -65.61 1.66 -19.71
C THR A 273 -65.94 1.49 -21.19
N ALA A 274 -65.11 0.76 -21.95
CA ALA A 274 -65.37 0.48 -23.36
C ALA A 274 -66.66 -0.32 -23.56
N ARG A 275 -66.90 -1.36 -22.75
CA ARG A 275 -68.16 -2.13 -22.80
C ARG A 275 -69.37 -1.28 -22.45
N ARG A 276 -69.29 -0.48 -21.38
CA ARG A 276 -70.38 0.41 -20.96
C ARG A 276 -70.70 1.42 -22.04
N ALA A 277 -69.68 2.06 -22.63
CA ALA A 277 -69.87 3.00 -23.72
C ALA A 277 -70.63 2.37 -24.88
N ARG A 278 -70.21 1.18 -25.36
CA ARG A 278 -70.92 0.43 -26.41
C ARG A 278 -72.36 0.08 -26.04
N ALA A 279 -72.60 -0.37 -24.81
CA ALA A 279 -73.93 -0.71 -24.32
C ALA A 279 -74.86 0.52 -24.27
N VAL A 280 -74.34 1.68 -23.86
CA VAL A 280 -75.11 2.93 -23.86
C VAL A 280 -75.33 3.44 -25.29
N THR A 281 -74.36 3.31 -26.20
CA THR A 281 -74.56 3.63 -27.64
C THR A 281 -75.72 2.83 -28.21
N GLN A 282 -75.78 1.51 -27.96
CA GLN A 282 -76.88 0.68 -28.42
C GLN A 282 -78.24 1.12 -27.85
N ARG A 283 -78.28 1.52 -26.57
CA ARG A 283 -79.51 2.07 -25.95
C ARG A 283 -79.91 3.43 -26.54
N ALA A 284 -78.93 4.28 -26.86
CA ALA A 284 -79.18 5.55 -27.54
C ALA A 284 -79.76 5.32 -28.94
N GLU A 285 -79.25 4.36 -29.70
CA GLU A 285 -79.82 3.98 -31.01
C GLU A 285 -81.27 3.49 -30.91
N GLN A 286 -81.58 2.69 -29.89
CA GLN A 286 -82.96 2.25 -29.62
C GLN A 286 -83.87 3.44 -29.27
N ALA A 287 -83.42 4.34 -28.39
CA ALA A 287 -84.18 5.54 -28.03
C ALA A 287 -84.41 6.45 -29.24
N ARG A 288 -83.43 6.57 -30.15
CA ARG A 288 -83.58 7.29 -31.42
C ARG A 288 -84.66 6.65 -32.29
N SER A 289 -84.65 5.32 -32.44
CA SER A 289 -85.67 4.60 -33.23
C SER A 289 -87.09 4.88 -32.71
N VAL A 290 -87.27 4.81 -31.38
CA VAL A 290 -88.57 5.11 -30.75
C VAL A 290 -88.98 6.57 -30.97
N ALA A 291 -88.04 7.51 -30.90
CA ALA A 291 -88.32 8.92 -31.17
C ALA A 291 -88.68 9.15 -32.65
N ASP A 292 -88.00 8.50 -33.59
CA ASP A 292 -88.31 8.55 -35.03
C ASP A 292 -89.71 7.98 -35.34
N GLU A 293 -90.07 6.84 -34.73
CA GLU A 293 -91.43 6.26 -34.80
C GLU A 293 -92.48 7.20 -34.20
N GLY A 294 -92.16 7.86 -33.08
CA GLY A 294 -93.00 8.88 -32.47
C GLY A 294 -93.23 10.08 -33.39
N ARG A 295 -92.19 10.55 -34.08
CA ARG A 295 -92.30 11.64 -35.07
C ARG A 295 -93.15 11.24 -36.27
N GLN A 296 -93.00 10.02 -36.75
CA GLN A 296 -93.84 9.49 -37.83
C GLN A 296 -95.31 9.47 -37.41
N SER A 297 -95.61 8.98 -36.19
CA SER A 297 -96.95 8.99 -35.63
C SER A 297 -97.53 10.41 -35.50
N MET A 298 -96.73 11.38 -35.06
CA MET A 298 -97.17 12.78 -34.97
C MET A 298 -97.51 13.36 -36.36
N ARG A 299 -96.72 13.05 -37.40
CA ARG A 299 -97.02 13.46 -38.78
C ARG A 299 -98.34 12.88 -39.28
N GLU A 300 -98.64 11.63 -38.94
CA GLU A 300 -99.93 10.99 -39.27
C GLU A 300 -101.11 11.66 -38.55
N VAL A 301 -100.94 12.03 -37.27
CA VAL A 301 -101.97 12.77 -36.52
C VAL A 301 -102.19 14.16 -37.12
N VAL A 302 -101.13 14.88 -37.52
CA VAL A 302 -101.27 16.18 -38.22
C VAL A 302 -102.06 16.03 -39.52
N SER A 303 -101.74 15.01 -40.33
CA SER A 303 -102.48 14.72 -41.56
C SER A 303 -103.96 14.42 -41.29
N THR A 304 -104.25 13.69 -40.20
CA THR A 304 -105.62 13.41 -39.78
C THR A 304 -106.35 14.69 -39.34
N MET A 305 -105.69 15.56 -38.58
CA MET A 305 -106.26 16.85 -38.15
C MET A 305 -106.58 17.76 -39.35
N GLN A 306 -105.71 17.80 -40.37
CA GLN A 306 -105.97 18.52 -41.62
C GLN A 306 -107.20 17.97 -42.36
N ALA A 307 -107.33 16.64 -42.44
CA ALA A 307 -108.50 16.01 -43.06
C ALA A 307 -109.80 16.30 -42.29
N ILE A 308 -109.75 16.34 -40.95
CA ILE A 308 -110.89 16.72 -40.10
C ILE A 308 -111.23 18.20 -40.29
N GLU A 309 -110.23 19.09 -40.34
CA GLU A 309 -110.41 20.52 -40.59
C GLU A 309 -111.09 20.77 -41.95
N ASP A 310 -110.64 20.09 -43.00
CA ASP A 310 -111.27 20.13 -44.33
C ASP A 310 -112.71 19.59 -44.31
N GLY A 311 -112.96 18.51 -43.58
CA GLY A 311 -114.31 17.96 -43.38
C GLY A 311 -115.23 18.93 -42.63
N ALA A 312 -114.73 19.60 -41.59
CA ALA A 312 -115.46 20.60 -40.83
C ALA A 312 -115.78 21.83 -41.69
N ARG A 313 -114.82 22.32 -42.48
CA ARG A 313 -115.00 23.41 -43.44
C ARG A 313 -116.13 23.12 -44.43
N ARG A 314 -116.10 21.93 -45.04
CA ARG A 314 -117.14 21.49 -45.99
C ARG A 314 -118.51 21.34 -45.32
N THR A 315 -118.55 20.89 -44.08
CA THR A 315 -119.80 20.80 -43.32
C THR A 315 -120.35 22.20 -43.02
N HIS A 316 -119.47 23.15 -42.69
CA HIS A 316 -119.84 24.54 -42.45
C HIS A 316 -120.43 25.20 -43.70
N GLU A 317 -119.85 24.94 -44.89
CA GLU A 317 -120.43 25.37 -46.18
C GLU A 317 -121.84 24.79 -46.41
N ILE A 318 -122.06 23.50 -46.11
CA ILE A 318 -123.38 22.85 -46.24
C ILE A 318 -124.40 23.48 -45.28
N VAL A 319 -123.99 23.75 -44.04
CA VAL A 319 -124.85 24.39 -43.03
C VAL A 319 -125.23 25.80 -43.47
N GLY A 320 -124.32 26.55 -44.08
CA GLY A 320 -124.63 27.84 -44.70
C GLY A 320 -125.70 27.74 -45.79
N VAL A 321 -125.63 26.72 -46.66
CA VAL A 321 -126.69 26.47 -47.66
C VAL A 321 -128.03 26.11 -47.00
N ILE A 322 -128.02 25.38 -45.88
CA ILE A 322 -129.24 25.05 -45.12
C ILE A 322 -129.86 26.32 -44.51
N GLU A 323 -129.03 27.22 -43.98
CA GLU A 323 -129.47 28.53 -43.48
C GLU A 323 -130.09 29.38 -44.59
N ASP A 324 -129.45 29.42 -45.77
CA ASP A 324 -129.98 30.10 -46.97
C ASP A 324 -131.34 29.51 -47.40
N ILE A 325 -131.47 28.17 -47.43
CA ILE A 325 -132.73 27.49 -47.74
C ILE A 325 -133.80 27.82 -46.68
N ALA A 326 -133.44 27.84 -45.40
CA ALA A 326 -134.35 28.19 -44.32
C ALA A 326 -134.82 29.64 -44.45
N PHE A 327 -133.92 30.58 -44.78
CA PHE A 327 -134.26 31.98 -45.05
C PHE A 327 -135.20 32.12 -46.26
N GLN A 328 -134.89 31.45 -47.38
CA GLN A 328 -135.74 31.43 -48.58
C GLN A 328 -137.13 30.85 -48.26
N THR A 329 -137.19 29.76 -47.48
CA THR A 329 -138.44 29.12 -47.05
C THR A 329 -139.26 30.05 -46.16
N ASN A 330 -138.62 30.75 -45.22
CA ASN A 330 -139.25 31.75 -44.37
C ASN A 330 -139.85 32.92 -45.20
N MET A 331 -139.13 33.39 -46.21
CA MET A 331 -139.61 34.43 -47.14
C MET A 331 -140.78 33.95 -48.02
N LEU A 332 -140.69 32.74 -48.57
CA LEU A 332 -141.77 32.12 -49.34
C LEU A 332 -143.03 31.93 -48.49
N SER A 333 -142.86 31.48 -47.25
CA SER A 333 -143.95 31.29 -46.31
C SER A 333 -144.62 32.60 -45.92
N LEU A 334 -143.83 33.66 -45.71
CA LEU A 334 -144.37 35.00 -45.47
C LEU A 334 -145.20 35.50 -46.66
N ASN A 335 -144.71 35.32 -47.88
CA ASN A 335 -145.45 35.67 -49.10
C ASN A 335 -146.76 34.86 -49.20
N ALA A 336 -146.72 33.57 -48.85
CA ALA A 336 -147.90 32.70 -48.84
C ALA A 336 -148.92 33.11 -47.74
N SER A 337 -148.46 33.48 -46.54
CA SER A 337 -149.32 34.01 -45.47
C SER A 337 -150.01 35.31 -45.89
N VAL A 338 -149.31 36.20 -46.61
CA VAL A 338 -149.87 37.45 -47.14
C VAL A 338 -150.92 37.17 -48.22
N GLU A 339 -150.67 36.28 -49.18
CA GLU A 339 -151.64 35.96 -50.23
C GLU A 339 -152.85 35.17 -49.68
N ALA A 340 -152.65 34.33 -48.67
CA ALA A 340 -153.73 33.67 -47.93
C ALA A 340 -154.62 34.66 -47.17
N ALA A 341 -154.05 35.71 -46.56
CA ALA A 341 -154.82 36.78 -45.93
C ALA A 341 -155.64 37.59 -46.96
N LYS A 342 -155.11 37.73 -48.18
CA LYS A 342 -155.77 38.42 -49.30
C LYS A 342 -156.96 37.64 -49.88
N ALA A 343 -156.96 36.31 -49.76
CA ALA A 343 -158.04 35.42 -50.20
C ALA A 343 -159.23 35.30 -49.21
N GLY A 344 -159.19 35.96 -48.05
CA GLY A 344 -160.31 36.03 -47.10
C GLY A 344 -160.66 34.68 -46.43
N GLU A 345 -161.95 34.40 -46.24
CA GLU A 345 -162.45 33.15 -45.59
C GLU A 345 -161.92 31.86 -46.25
N SER A 346 -161.81 31.84 -47.58
CA SER A 346 -161.31 30.68 -48.35
C SER A 346 -159.81 30.40 -48.14
N GLY A 347 -159.05 31.37 -47.63
CA GLY A 347 -157.60 31.28 -47.42
C GLY A 347 -157.17 30.81 -46.02
N LYS A 348 -158.11 30.66 -45.06
CA LYS A 348 -157.78 30.36 -43.65
C LYS A 348 -156.96 29.09 -43.47
N GLY A 349 -157.26 28.02 -44.20
CA GLY A 349 -156.47 26.78 -44.17
C GLY A 349 -155.04 26.95 -44.68
N PHE A 350 -154.86 27.74 -45.74
CA PHE A 350 -153.54 28.06 -46.31
C PHE A 350 -152.73 28.97 -45.39
N ALA A 351 -153.36 29.92 -44.70
CA ALA A 351 -152.70 30.81 -43.75
C ALA A 351 -152.08 30.05 -42.56
N VAL A 352 -152.78 29.02 -42.05
CA VAL A 352 -152.25 28.17 -40.96
C VAL A 352 -151.05 27.35 -41.42
N VAL A 353 -151.11 26.76 -42.62
CA VAL A 353 -149.98 26.02 -43.20
C VAL A 353 -148.79 26.96 -43.44
N ALA A 354 -149.02 28.16 -43.94
CA ALA A 354 -147.97 29.16 -44.15
C ALA A 354 -147.37 29.69 -42.83
N ASP A 355 -148.12 29.80 -41.75
CA ASP A 355 -147.53 30.15 -40.44
C ASP A 355 -146.71 28.99 -39.86
N GLU A 356 -147.15 27.75 -40.06
CA GLU A 356 -146.42 26.55 -39.61
C GLU A 356 -145.11 26.34 -40.40
N VAL A 357 -145.14 26.52 -41.73
CA VAL A 357 -143.94 26.47 -42.58
C VAL A 357 -142.96 27.60 -42.21
N ARG A 358 -143.47 28.77 -41.82
CA ARG A 358 -142.65 29.89 -41.35
C ARG A 358 -141.95 29.56 -40.02
N LYS A 359 -142.69 29.02 -39.05
CA LYS A 359 -142.10 28.56 -37.77
C LYS A 359 -141.07 27.46 -37.96
N LEU A 360 -141.34 26.52 -38.87
CA LEU A 360 -140.38 25.46 -39.21
C LEU A 360 -139.10 26.05 -39.83
N ALA A 361 -139.23 27.01 -40.75
CA ALA A 361 -138.11 27.69 -41.36
C ALA A 361 -137.26 28.48 -40.35
N GLN A 362 -137.90 29.20 -39.42
CA GLN A 362 -137.20 29.89 -38.31
C GLN A 362 -136.47 28.90 -37.39
N ARG A 363 -137.09 27.75 -37.07
CA ARG A 363 -136.45 26.68 -36.29
C ARG A 363 -135.27 26.05 -37.04
N SER A 364 -135.37 25.85 -38.35
CA SER A 364 -134.27 25.35 -39.17
C SER A 364 -133.10 26.34 -39.24
N SER A 365 -133.38 27.64 -39.35
CA SER A 365 -132.35 28.70 -39.32
C SER A 365 -131.65 28.75 -37.95
N GLN A 366 -132.40 28.71 -36.84
CA GLN A 366 -131.81 28.66 -35.50
C GLN A 366 -130.93 27.42 -35.31
N ALA A 367 -131.40 26.23 -35.72
CA ALA A 367 -130.63 25.00 -35.62
C ALA A 367 -129.37 25.04 -36.51
N ALA A 368 -129.46 25.62 -37.71
CA ALA A 368 -128.30 25.83 -38.58
C ALA A 368 -127.26 26.76 -37.91
N GLN A 369 -127.71 27.85 -37.28
CA GLN A 369 -126.83 28.76 -36.54
C GLN A 369 -126.13 28.07 -35.36
N GLU A 370 -126.86 27.27 -34.58
CA GLU A 370 -126.29 26.49 -33.47
C GLU A 370 -125.25 25.47 -33.96
N VAL A 371 -125.51 24.79 -35.08
CA VAL A 371 -124.53 23.88 -35.71
C VAL A 371 -123.32 24.66 -36.24
N SER A 372 -123.53 25.84 -36.82
CA SER A 372 -122.46 26.71 -37.31
C SER A 372 -121.50 27.10 -36.19
N THR A 373 -122.02 27.53 -35.03
CA THR A 373 -121.22 27.83 -33.83
C THR A 373 -120.44 26.61 -33.34
N LEU A 374 -121.05 25.42 -33.31
CA LEU A 374 -120.35 24.18 -32.92
C LEU A 374 -119.22 23.82 -33.90
N LEU A 375 -119.38 24.10 -35.19
CA LEU A 375 -118.35 23.88 -36.20
C LEU A 375 -117.20 24.90 -36.08
N GLU A 376 -117.50 26.15 -35.77
CA GLU A 376 -116.48 27.17 -35.47
C GLU A 376 -115.64 26.79 -34.24
N ASP A 377 -116.30 26.36 -33.16
CA ASP A 377 -115.61 25.87 -31.96
C ASP A 377 -114.78 24.61 -32.24
N SER A 378 -115.31 23.68 -33.03
CA SER A 378 -114.58 22.46 -33.43
C SER A 378 -113.35 22.80 -34.27
N SER A 379 -113.47 23.71 -35.23
CA SER A 379 -112.36 24.20 -36.06
C SER A 379 -111.26 24.84 -35.22
N ARG A 380 -111.65 25.70 -34.26
CA ARG A 380 -110.70 26.30 -33.30
C ARG A 380 -109.96 25.23 -32.48
N GLN A 381 -110.68 24.23 -31.95
CA GLN A 381 -110.07 23.14 -31.18
C GLN A 381 -109.11 22.29 -32.02
N ILE A 382 -109.45 22.03 -33.29
CA ILE A 382 -108.58 21.30 -34.23
C ILE A 382 -107.30 22.12 -34.51
N GLY A 383 -107.41 23.43 -34.75
CA GLY A 383 -106.26 24.31 -34.98
C GLY A 383 -105.33 24.41 -33.76
N GLU A 384 -105.90 24.54 -32.56
CA GLU A 384 -105.15 24.48 -31.30
C GLU A 384 -104.43 23.12 -31.13
N GLY A 385 -105.12 22.02 -31.46
CA GLY A 385 -104.57 20.67 -31.44
C GLY A 385 -103.41 20.47 -32.41
N ALA A 386 -103.57 20.92 -33.66
CA ALA A 386 -102.54 20.86 -34.69
C ALA A 386 -101.27 21.65 -34.28
N THR A 387 -101.44 22.81 -33.66
CA THR A 387 -100.33 23.62 -33.16
C THR A 387 -99.56 22.90 -32.05
N ARG A 388 -100.26 22.25 -31.11
CA ARG A 388 -99.63 21.47 -30.04
C ARG A 388 -98.88 20.25 -30.58
N ILE A 389 -99.44 19.55 -31.56
CA ILE A 389 -98.79 18.39 -32.19
C ILE A 389 -97.54 18.83 -32.97
N ALA A 390 -97.59 19.95 -33.68
CA ALA A 390 -96.42 20.51 -34.36
C ALA A 390 -95.29 20.85 -33.38
N ALA A 391 -95.61 21.40 -32.20
CA ALA A 391 -94.64 21.61 -31.14
C ALA A 391 -94.06 20.30 -30.59
N MET A 392 -94.87 19.24 -30.51
CA MET A 392 -94.38 17.90 -30.12
C MET A 392 -93.44 17.29 -31.19
N ASP A 393 -93.70 17.47 -32.50
CA ASP A 393 -92.77 17.02 -33.55
C ASP A 393 -91.40 17.72 -33.45
N LEU A 394 -91.40 19.04 -33.20
CA LEU A 394 -90.16 19.79 -32.95
C LEU A 394 -89.40 19.26 -31.73
N THR A 395 -90.10 19.03 -30.61
CA THR A 395 -89.50 18.51 -29.38
C THR A 395 -88.90 17.11 -29.58
N LEU A 396 -89.60 16.23 -30.32
CA LEU A 396 -89.07 14.93 -30.69
C LEU A 396 -87.87 15.04 -31.63
N GLY A 397 -87.86 16.03 -32.53
CA GLY A 397 -86.71 16.38 -33.37
C GLY A 397 -85.47 16.76 -32.54
N ASP A 398 -85.64 17.61 -31.54
CA ASP A 398 -84.55 17.99 -30.62
C ASP A 398 -84.04 16.77 -29.83
N ILE A 399 -84.94 15.89 -29.37
CA ILE A 399 -84.56 14.63 -28.71
C ILE A 399 -83.73 13.73 -29.65
N THR A 400 -84.15 13.55 -30.91
CA THR A 400 -83.39 12.73 -31.86
C THR A 400 -81.98 13.28 -32.11
N THR A 401 -81.84 14.60 -32.14
CA THR A 401 -80.55 15.29 -32.28
C THR A 401 -79.67 15.07 -31.05
N GLY A 402 -80.20 15.32 -29.85
CA GLY A 402 -79.44 15.12 -28.60
C GLY A 402 -79.02 13.66 -28.38
N VAL A 403 -79.90 12.70 -28.70
CA VAL A 403 -79.57 11.26 -28.61
C VAL A 403 -78.47 10.87 -29.61
N ARG A 404 -78.45 11.48 -30.80
CA ARG A 404 -77.37 11.28 -31.78
C ARG A 404 -76.02 11.79 -31.27
N GLU A 405 -75.99 12.99 -30.68
CA GLU A 405 -74.76 13.55 -30.09
C GLU A 405 -74.23 12.70 -28.94
N VAL A 406 -75.13 12.16 -28.10
CA VAL A 406 -74.77 11.20 -27.04
C VAL A 406 -74.16 9.93 -27.63
N ALA A 407 -74.78 9.35 -28.67
CA ALA A 407 -74.26 8.15 -29.33
C ALA A 407 -72.87 8.38 -29.96
N GLU A 408 -72.65 9.52 -30.60
CA GLU A 408 -71.36 9.92 -31.17
C GLU A 408 -70.28 10.06 -30.09
N THR A 409 -70.59 10.76 -29.00
CA THR A 409 -69.68 10.94 -27.86
C THR A 409 -69.27 9.59 -27.25
N LEU A 410 -70.23 8.68 -27.07
CA LEU A 410 -69.97 7.34 -26.55
C LEU A 410 -69.12 6.49 -27.49
N SER A 411 -69.28 6.66 -28.81
CA SER A 411 -68.43 6.01 -29.80
C SER A 411 -66.97 6.46 -29.65
N VAL A 412 -66.74 7.77 -29.50
CA VAL A 412 -65.40 8.34 -29.25
C VAL A 412 -64.81 7.83 -27.93
N ILE A 413 -65.62 7.72 -26.86
CA ILE A 413 -65.18 7.14 -25.58
C ILE A 413 -64.78 5.67 -25.74
N ALA A 414 -65.56 4.87 -26.47
CA ALA A 414 -65.26 3.46 -26.71
C ALA A 414 -63.96 3.28 -27.51
N ASP A 415 -63.71 4.12 -28.51
CA ASP A 415 -62.47 4.12 -29.28
C ASP A 415 -61.26 4.56 -28.44
N ALA A 416 -61.40 5.64 -27.68
CA ALA A 416 -60.37 6.13 -26.77
C ALA A 416 -59.99 5.09 -25.71
N ALA A 417 -60.98 4.39 -25.14
CA ALA A 417 -60.77 3.28 -24.22
C ALA A 417 -60.05 2.11 -24.89
N GLY A 418 -60.37 1.79 -26.16
CA GLY A 418 -59.64 0.78 -26.94
C GLY A 418 -58.15 1.13 -27.09
N ARG A 419 -57.84 2.37 -27.46
CA ARG A 419 -56.46 2.87 -27.56
C ARG A 419 -55.74 2.85 -26.21
N GLN A 420 -56.40 3.25 -25.12
CA GLN A 420 -55.84 3.17 -23.77
C GLN A 420 -55.50 1.74 -23.36
N SER A 421 -56.37 0.76 -23.67
CA SER A 421 -56.09 -0.65 -23.36
C SER A 421 -54.85 -1.15 -24.09
N GLN A 422 -54.65 -0.75 -25.35
CA GLN A 422 -53.43 -1.06 -26.10
C GLN A 422 -52.17 -0.48 -25.43
N SER A 423 -52.20 0.80 -25.05
CA SER A 423 -51.08 1.43 -24.32
C SER A 423 -50.83 0.79 -22.95
N ILE A 424 -51.88 0.33 -22.26
CA ILE A 424 -51.75 -0.42 -21.01
C ILE A 424 -51.11 -1.79 -21.24
N GLY A 425 -51.36 -2.44 -22.38
CA GLY A 425 -50.65 -3.65 -22.80
C GLY A 425 -49.13 -3.43 -22.93
N GLU A 426 -48.72 -2.33 -23.56
CA GLU A 426 -47.30 -1.94 -23.68
C GLU A 426 -46.65 -1.65 -22.32
N LEU A 427 -47.38 -0.94 -21.43
CA LEU A 427 -46.94 -0.71 -20.05
C LEU A 427 -46.77 -2.03 -19.28
N THR A 428 -47.68 -2.98 -19.48
CA THR A 428 -47.60 -4.31 -18.85
C THR A 428 -46.35 -5.07 -19.32
N SER A 429 -46.02 -5.00 -20.60
CA SER A 429 -44.78 -5.58 -21.14
C SER A 429 -43.54 -4.95 -20.52
N THR A 430 -43.50 -3.61 -20.46
CA THR A 430 -42.38 -2.85 -19.87
C THR A 430 -42.16 -3.20 -18.39
N ILE A 431 -43.26 -3.38 -17.64
CA ILE A 431 -43.19 -3.85 -16.24
C ILE A 431 -42.59 -5.26 -16.16
N GLY A 432 -42.90 -6.12 -17.13
CA GLY A 432 -42.28 -7.44 -17.27
C GLY A 432 -40.76 -7.36 -17.46
N ASP A 433 -40.29 -6.47 -18.33
CA ASP A 433 -38.86 -6.26 -18.58
C ASP A 433 -38.14 -5.70 -17.34
N LEU A 434 -38.75 -4.73 -16.65
CA LEU A 434 -38.24 -4.21 -15.38
C LEU A 434 -38.16 -5.29 -14.29
N ASN A 435 -39.08 -6.25 -14.29
CA ASN A 435 -39.05 -7.38 -13.37
C ASN A 435 -37.88 -8.31 -13.70
N GLY A 436 -37.60 -8.52 -15.00
CA GLY A 436 -36.41 -9.22 -15.47
C GLY A 436 -35.12 -8.58 -14.93
N ILE A 437 -34.95 -7.27 -15.17
CA ILE A 437 -33.80 -6.49 -14.67
C ILE A 437 -33.67 -6.58 -13.14
N THR A 438 -34.80 -6.51 -12.42
CA THR A 438 -34.81 -6.61 -10.95
C THR A 438 -34.30 -7.98 -10.47
N ARG A 439 -34.65 -9.06 -11.17
CA ARG A 439 -34.14 -10.42 -10.87
C ARG A 439 -32.66 -10.56 -11.21
N ASP A 440 -32.22 -9.96 -12.31
CA ASP A 440 -30.80 -9.94 -12.70
C ASP A 440 -29.97 -9.16 -11.68
N ASN A 441 -30.46 -8.02 -11.21
CA ASN A 441 -29.84 -7.26 -10.11
C ASN A 441 -29.72 -8.11 -8.84
N ALA A 442 -30.77 -8.87 -8.47
CA ALA A 442 -30.71 -9.75 -7.32
C ALA A 442 -29.71 -10.92 -7.50
N ALA A 443 -29.51 -11.41 -8.72
CA ALA A 443 -28.48 -12.40 -9.03
C ALA A 443 -27.07 -11.78 -8.96
N MET A 444 -26.89 -10.58 -9.51
CA MET A 444 -25.64 -9.82 -9.49
C MET A 444 -25.23 -9.47 -8.06
N VAL A 445 -26.17 -9.06 -7.21
CA VAL A 445 -25.92 -8.80 -5.78
C VAL A 445 -25.40 -10.05 -5.07
N ARG A 446 -26.01 -11.22 -5.30
CA ARG A 446 -25.53 -12.49 -4.73
C ARG A 446 -24.14 -12.85 -5.22
N ALA A 447 -23.87 -12.71 -6.52
CA ALA A 447 -22.56 -12.97 -7.10
C ALA A 447 -21.50 -12.00 -6.56
N SER A 448 -21.84 -10.71 -6.42
CA SER A 448 -20.98 -9.69 -5.82
C SER A 448 -20.65 -10.03 -4.37
N HIS A 449 -21.66 -10.38 -3.56
CA HIS A 449 -21.43 -10.77 -2.17
C HIS A 449 -20.49 -11.98 -2.05
N GLN A 450 -20.68 -13.01 -2.89
CA GLN A 450 -19.80 -14.19 -2.91
C GLN A 450 -18.36 -13.82 -3.34
N ALA A 451 -18.20 -12.97 -4.36
CA ALA A 451 -16.89 -12.51 -4.81
C ALA A 451 -16.18 -11.71 -3.70
N THR A 452 -16.91 -10.82 -3.03
CA THR A 452 -16.41 -10.04 -1.90
C THR A 452 -15.95 -10.92 -0.74
N GLN A 453 -16.73 -11.95 -0.36
CA GLN A 453 -16.32 -12.91 0.67
C GLN A 453 -15.03 -13.65 0.27
N SER A 454 -14.90 -14.03 -1.01
CA SER A 454 -13.67 -14.66 -1.50
C SER A 454 -12.47 -13.71 -1.45
N LEU A 455 -12.65 -12.41 -1.73
CA LEU A 455 -11.59 -11.42 -1.63
C LEU A 455 -11.16 -11.18 -0.17
N MET A 456 -12.12 -11.17 0.77
CA MET A 456 -11.82 -11.10 2.21
C MET A 456 -10.98 -12.31 2.65
N GLY A 457 -11.39 -13.53 2.25
CA GLY A 457 -10.63 -14.74 2.55
C GLY A 457 -9.21 -14.71 1.99
N GLN A 458 -9.04 -14.27 0.73
CA GLN A 458 -7.70 -14.13 0.13
C GLN A 458 -6.84 -13.06 0.82
N ALA A 459 -7.43 -11.95 1.26
CA ALA A 459 -6.73 -10.93 2.02
C ALA A 459 -6.25 -11.47 3.39
N ASP A 460 -7.10 -12.25 4.06
CA ASP A 460 -6.76 -12.90 5.34
C ASP A 460 -5.65 -13.95 5.15
N ASP A 461 -5.72 -14.77 4.11
CA ASP A 461 -4.68 -15.75 3.76
C ASP A 461 -3.33 -15.07 3.50
N LEU A 462 -3.33 -13.95 2.75
CA LEU A 462 -2.12 -13.16 2.50
C LEU A 462 -1.54 -12.61 3.79
N ASN A 463 -2.38 -12.06 4.68
CA ASN A 463 -1.94 -11.56 5.97
C ASN A 463 -1.38 -12.70 6.84
N LEU A 464 -2.06 -13.84 6.91
CA LEU A 464 -1.63 -15.00 7.70
C LEU A 464 -0.27 -15.53 7.23
N ALA A 465 -0.05 -15.57 5.92
CA ALA A 465 1.20 -16.06 5.33
C ALA A 465 2.44 -15.23 5.70
N VAL A 466 2.26 -13.94 6.02
CA VAL A 466 3.37 -13.02 6.30
C VAL A 466 3.35 -12.41 7.69
N ARG A 467 2.37 -12.77 8.53
CA ARG A 467 2.15 -12.19 9.87
C ARG A 467 3.35 -12.34 10.80
N GLU A 468 4.00 -13.49 10.78
CA GLU A 468 5.14 -13.79 11.66
C GLU A 468 6.44 -13.10 11.19
N ILE A 469 6.45 -12.48 10.00
CA ILE A 469 7.63 -11.81 9.46
C ILE A 469 7.78 -10.44 10.12
N ARG A 470 8.90 -10.25 10.84
CA ARG A 470 9.25 -8.97 11.48
C ARG A 470 9.90 -8.03 10.47
N LEU A 471 9.40 -6.80 10.40
CA LEU A 471 9.75 -5.82 9.38
C LEU A 471 10.59 -4.66 9.94
N TRP A 472 11.39 -4.02 9.08
CA TRP A 472 12.17 -2.82 9.41
C TRP A 472 11.28 -1.60 9.62
N GLN A 473 10.21 -1.51 8.84
CA GLN A 473 9.21 -0.45 8.89
C GLN A 473 7.85 -1.00 9.33
N GLY A 474 7.01 -0.12 9.84
CA GLY A 474 5.63 -0.40 10.15
C GLY A 474 4.80 -0.72 8.93
N SER A 475 3.78 -1.53 9.16
CA SER A 475 2.85 -2.01 8.15
C SER A 475 1.47 -1.37 8.30
N SER A 476 0.64 -1.47 7.26
CA SER A 476 -0.70 -0.87 7.27
C SER A 476 -1.62 -1.44 8.33
N ASP A 477 -1.51 -2.73 8.65
CA ASP A 477 -2.33 -3.37 9.70
C ASP A 477 -1.93 -2.88 11.09
N GLU A 478 -0.62 -2.69 11.34
CA GLU A 478 -0.12 -2.06 12.57
C GLU A 478 -0.58 -0.60 12.69
N ALA A 479 -0.48 0.17 11.59
CA ALA A 479 -0.95 1.56 11.56
C ALA A 479 -2.47 1.66 11.81
N LEU A 480 -3.26 0.77 11.20
CA LEU A 480 -4.70 0.69 11.42
C LEU A 480 -5.03 0.39 12.88
N ALA A 481 -4.36 -0.61 13.48
CA ALA A 481 -4.53 -0.94 14.89
C ALA A 481 -4.19 0.24 15.81
N LEU A 482 -3.09 0.95 15.55
CA LEU A 482 -2.70 2.14 16.31
C LEU A 482 -3.74 3.27 16.22
N VAL A 483 -4.31 3.51 15.04
CA VAL A 483 -5.35 4.55 14.84
C VAL A 483 -6.61 4.20 15.61
N HIS A 484 -7.06 2.95 15.58
CA HIS A 484 -8.23 2.51 16.35
C HIS A 484 -8.01 2.70 17.85
N GLN A 485 -6.86 2.24 18.37
CA GLN A 485 -6.51 2.43 19.78
C GLN A 485 -6.43 3.90 20.17
N ALA A 486 -5.87 4.75 19.30
CA ALA A 486 -5.75 6.18 19.57
C ALA A 486 -7.10 6.89 19.56
N ALA A 487 -7.97 6.54 18.61
CA ALA A 487 -9.32 7.09 18.53
C ALA A 487 -10.19 6.66 19.72
N GLU A 488 -10.05 5.42 20.19
CA GLU A 488 -10.69 4.94 21.42
C GLU A 488 -10.18 5.68 22.65
N LEU A 489 -8.86 5.81 22.81
CA LEU A 489 -8.25 6.56 23.92
C LEU A 489 -8.76 8.01 23.99
N ILE A 490 -8.83 8.69 22.84
CA ILE A 490 -9.34 10.06 22.76
C ILE A 490 -10.83 10.11 23.11
N ARG A 491 -11.62 9.11 22.71
CA ARG A 491 -13.05 9.03 23.03
C ARG A 491 -13.30 8.81 24.51
N GLU A 492 -12.44 8.03 25.18
CA GLU A 492 -12.57 7.70 26.60
C GLU A 492 -12.07 8.81 27.53
N LEU A 493 -10.90 9.39 27.22
CA LEU A 493 -10.24 10.35 28.10
C LEU A 493 -10.45 11.81 27.70
N GLY A 494 -10.90 12.05 26.46
CA GLY A 494 -10.84 13.37 25.84
C GLY A 494 -9.44 13.71 25.32
N LEU A 495 -9.38 14.63 24.36
CA LEU A 495 -8.14 14.98 23.66
C LEU A 495 -7.05 15.53 24.60
N GLU A 496 -7.39 16.40 25.56
CA GLU A 496 -6.42 17.03 26.47
C GLU A 496 -5.70 16.01 27.36
N ALA A 497 -6.40 14.99 27.84
CA ALA A 497 -5.82 13.93 28.67
C ALA A 497 -5.13 12.83 27.84
N ALA A 498 -5.59 12.59 26.61
CA ALA A 498 -4.96 11.62 25.70
C ALA A 498 -3.64 12.13 25.10
N GLN A 499 -3.51 13.44 24.87
CA GLN A 499 -2.38 14.04 24.17
C GLN A 499 -0.99 13.70 24.78
N PRO A 500 -0.77 13.79 26.11
CA PRO A 500 0.52 13.41 26.71
C PRO A 500 0.87 11.94 26.50
N ILE A 501 -0.13 11.05 26.47
CA ILE A 501 0.06 9.61 26.24
C ILE A 501 0.45 9.37 24.76
N LEU A 502 -0.26 10.02 23.83
CA LEU A 502 0.00 9.92 22.39
C LEU A 502 1.37 10.50 21.98
N HIS A 503 1.94 11.43 22.77
CA HIS A 503 3.28 11.99 22.55
C HIS A 503 4.40 11.24 23.27
N SER A 504 4.06 10.41 24.27
CA SER A 504 5.05 9.67 25.04
C SER A 504 5.70 8.57 24.20
N ARG A 505 7.03 8.43 24.30
CA ARG A 505 7.76 7.31 23.67
C ARG A 505 7.34 5.96 24.21
N ASP A 506 6.99 5.90 25.49
CA ASP A 506 6.54 4.67 26.17
C ASP A 506 5.02 4.51 26.15
N GLY A 507 4.29 5.42 25.49
CA GLY A 507 2.83 5.45 25.44
C GLY A 507 2.19 4.39 24.53
N GLY A 508 2.99 3.60 23.79
CA GLY A 508 2.50 2.55 22.89
C GLY A 508 2.00 3.04 21.53
N PHE A 509 1.95 4.36 21.28
CA PHE A 509 1.44 4.96 20.04
C PHE A 509 2.53 5.34 19.03
N ARG A 510 3.74 4.81 19.24
CA ARG A 510 4.89 4.98 18.37
C ARG A 510 5.63 3.66 18.25
N ASP A 511 5.74 3.15 17.02
CA ASP A 511 6.46 1.92 16.70
C ASP A 511 7.27 2.14 15.41
N ARG A 512 8.60 2.02 15.48
CA ARG A 512 9.53 2.26 14.37
C ARG A 512 9.28 3.63 13.70
N ASP A 513 8.69 3.65 12.52
CA ASP A 513 8.31 4.81 11.71
C ASP A 513 6.81 5.16 11.77
N LEU A 514 6.01 4.37 12.51
CA LEU A 514 4.61 4.63 12.81
C LEU A 514 4.47 5.59 14.00
N TYR A 515 3.57 6.55 13.85
CA TYR A 515 3.18 7.49 14.89
C TYR A 515 1.79 8.05 14.60
N ILE A 516 1.08 8.43 15.67
CA ILE A 516 -0.23 9.07 15.56
C ILE A 516 -0.08 10.56 15.23
N PHE A 517 -0.90 11.03 14.31
CA PHE A 517 -1.16 12.46 14.10
C PHE A 517 -2.67 12.71 14.17
N ALA A 518 -3.07 13.95 14.45
CA ALA A 518 -4.47 14.34 14.40
C ALA A 518 -4.67 15.80 13.96
N PHE A 519 -5.71 16.05 13.18
CA PHE A 519 -6.11 17.36 12.67
C PHE A 519 -7.53 17.74 13.12
N ASP A 520 -7.79 19.01 13.37
CA ASP A 520 -9.14 19.56 13.43
C ASP A 520 -9.67 19.99 12.05
N ARG A 521 -10.92 20.48 11.97
CA ARG A 521 -11.55 20.93 10.72
C ARG A 521 -10.79 22.05 10.01
N GLN A 522 -10.02 22.86 10.74
CA GLN A 522 -9.20 23.92 10.14
C GLN A 522 -7.85 23.41 9.62
N GLY A 523 -7.56 22.11 9.81
CA GLY A 523 -6.31 21.49 9.43
C GLY A 523 -5.17 21.83 10.38
N ILE A 524 -5.46 22.21 11.64
CA ILE A 524 -4.46 22.49 12.67
C ILE A 524 -4.10 21.17 13.35
N TYR A 525 -2.80 20.93 13.56
CA TYR A 525 -2.33 19.77 14.31
C TYR A 525 -2.80 19.84 15.75
N ARG A 526 -3.49 18.79 16.18
CA ARG A 526 -3.86 18.57 17.59
C ARG A 526 -3.02 17.49 18.22
N VAL A 527 -2.52 16.55 17.43
CA VAL A 527 -1.55 15.53 17.86
C VAL A 527 -0.49 15.38 16.77
N CYS A 528 0.78 15.30 17.17
CA CYS A 528 1.87 14.81 16.33
C CYS A 528 2.85 14.02 17.22
N GLY A 529 2.79 12.69 17.15
CA GLY A 529 3.55 11.81 18.05
C GLY A 529 5.07 11.90 17.90
N THR A 530 5.58 12.39 16.76
CA THR A 530 7.02 12.58 16.55
C THR A 530 7.52 13.95 16.98
N ASP A 531 6.69 14.98 16.87
CA ASP A 531 7.06 16.37 17.15
C ASP A 531 5.89 17.12 17.80
N PRO A 532 5.83 17.14 19.15
CA PRO A 532 4.81 17.88 19.88
C PRO A 532 4.81 19.39 19.61
N SER A 533 5.90 19.97 19.07
CA SER A 533 5.96 21.41 18.79
C SER A 533 5.04 21.85 17.65
N LEU A 534 4.61 20.90 16.80
CA LEU A 534 3.68 21.14 15.70
C LEU A 534 2.23 21.34 16.17
N VAL A 535 1.90 20.98 17.41
CA VAL A 535 0.55 21.19 17.95
C VAL A 535 0.19 22.68 17.95
N GLY A 536 -1.00 22.99 17.42
CA GLY A 536 -1.46 24.37 17.23
C GLY A 536 -1.00 25.03 15.93
N GLN A 537 -0.17 24.36 15.13
CA GLN A 537 0.26 24.84 13.81
C GLN A 537 -0.60 24.24 12.69
N THR A 538 -0.78 24.99 11.60
CA THR A 538 -1.48 24.51 10.40
C THR A 538 -0.65 23.41 9.71
N CYS A 539 -1.33 22.33 9.31
CA CYS A 539 -0.72 21.30 8.48
C CYS A 539 -0.15 21.92 7.20
N PRO A 540 1.12 21.64 6.85
CA PRO A 540 1.69 22.06 5.59
C PRO A 540 0.80 21.61 4.41
N PRO A 541 0.81 22.35 3.28
CA PRO A 541 0.04 21.99 2.10
C PRO A 541 0.66 20.75 1.44
N ILE A 542 0.26 19.58 1.92
CA ILE A 542 0.70 18.28 1.42
C ILE A 542 -0.31 17.81 0.37
N PRO A 543 0.08 17.72 -0.91
CA PRO A 543 -0.83 17.28 -1.96
C PRO A 543 -1.10 15.78 -1.86
N THR A 544 -2.38 15.40 -1.97
CA THR A 544 -2.79 14.02 -2.21
C THR A 544 -2.70 13.70 -3.70
N ARG A 545 -2.73 12.42 -4.09
CA ARG A 545 -2.73 12.02 -5.52
C ARG A 545 -4.01 12.49 -6.22
N GLY A 546 -3.98 13.69 -6.80
CA GLY A 546 -5.07 14.24 -7.63
C GLY A 546 -6.27 14.79 -6.87
N GLY A 547 -6.15 15.03 -5.56
CA GLY A 547 -7.24 15.44 -4.68
C GLY A 547 -6.94 16.68 -3.82
N PRO A 548 -7.75 16.94 -2.78
CA PRO A 548 -7.52 18.05 -1.84
C PRO A 548 -6.23 17.86 -1.02
N LEU A 549 -5.81 18.91 -0.30
CA LEU A 549 -4.67 18.81 0.63
C LEU A 549 -4.93 17.73 1.70
N LEU A 550 -3.86 17.14 2.24
CA LEU A 550 -3.94 16.02 3.20
C LEU A 550 -4.92 16.26 4.35
N SER A 551 -4.92 17.44 4.98
CA SER A 551 -5.82 17.75 6.10
C SER A 551 -7.30 17.70 5.69
N ALA A 552 -7.64 18.27 4.53
CA ALA A 552 -8.99 18.25 3.99
C ALA A 552 -9.42 16.85 3.53
N ALA A 553 -8.51 16.11 2.89
CA ALA A 553 -8.75 14.72 2.48
C ALA A 553 -8.97 13.80 3.69
N ALA A 554 -8.14 13.95 4.73
CA ALA A 554 -8.27 13.22 5.98
C ALA A 554 -9.63 13.49 6.65
N TRP A 555 -10.08 14.76 6.64
CA TRP A 555 -11.38 15.11 7.20
C TRP A 555 -12.55 14.53 6.42
N GLN A 556 -12.51 14.58 5.08
CA GLN A 556 -13.53 13.96 4.23
C GLN A 556 -13.63 12.44 4.45
N ILE A 557 -12.48 11.77 4.64
CA ILE A 557 -12.44 10.35 4.97
C ILE A 557 -13.00 10.07 6.36
N ALA A 558 -12.68 10.91 7.34
CA ALA A 558 -13.20 10.78 8.71
C ALA A 558 -14.73 10.93 8.76
N GLU A 559 -15.30 11.90 8.01
CA GLU A 559 -16.76 12.08 7.89
C GLU A 559 -17.45 10.86 7.22
N GLY A 560 -16.73 10.15 6.36
CA GLY A 560 -17.17 8.90 5.75
C GLY A 560 -17.06 7.65 6.64
N GLY A 561 -16.61 7.79 7.90
CA GLY A 561 -16.44 6.66 8.82
C GLY A 561 -15.02 6.06 8.86
N GLY A 562 -14.06 6.67 8.17
CA GLY A 562 -12.65 6.28 8.16
C GLY A 562 -12.19 5.58 6.88
N GLY A 563 -10.88 5.55 6.64
CA GLY A 563 -10.32 5.07 5.38
C GLY A 563 -8.86 5.47 5.14
N TRP A 564 -8.34 5.12 3.97
CA TRP A 564 -6.95 5.39 3.57
C TRP A 564 -6.85 6.66 2.73
N VAL A 565 -5.87 7.51 3.04
CA VAL A 565 -5.46 8.66 2.22
C VAL A 565 -4.03 8.46 1.71
N GLU A 566 -3.83 8.64 0.40
CA GLU A 566 -2.50 8.57 -0.23
C GLU A 566 -1.99 9.96 -0.59
N TYR A 567 -0.73 10.24 -0.24
CA TYR A 567 -0.10 11.54 -0.44
C TYR A 567 1.41 11.42 -0.59
N GLN A 568 2.01 12.51 -1.05
CA GLN A 568 3.46 12.62 -1.22
C GLN A 568 4.03 13.60 -0.21
N ILE A 569 5.07 13.19 0.49
CA ILE A 569 5.77 14.03 1.47
C ILE A 569 7.27 13.99 1.19
N SER A 570 7.95 15.12 1.38
CA SER A 570 9.42 15.13 1.41
C SER A 570 9.90 14.44 2.69
N HIS A 571 10.68 13.38 2.53
CA HIS A 571 11.22 12.65 3.66
C HIS A 571 12.14 13.59 4.49
N PRO A 572 11.96 13.70 5.82
CA PRO A 572 12.60 14.74 6.62
C PRO A 572 14.14 14.64 6.66
N LEU A 573 14.71 13.46 6.37
CA LEU A 573 16.15 13.23 6.41
C LEU A 573 16.82 13.27 5.03
N THR A 574 16.12 12.81 3.99
CA THR A 574 16.70 12.68 2.64
C THR A 574 16.23 13.76 1.68
N LEU A 575 15.18 14.51 2.05
CA LEU A 575 14.51 15.52 1.24
C LEU A 575 13.87 14.99 -0.06
N GLU A 576 13.99 13.68 -0.32
CA GLU A 576 13.34 13.02 -1.45
C GLU A 576 11.83 12.94 -1.24
N VAL A 577 11.07 13.08 -2.32
CA VAL A 577 9.61 12.93 -2.29
C VAL A 577 9.29 11.44 -2.21
N VAL A 578 8.62 11.04 -1.13
CA VAL A 578 8.21 9.65 -0.88
C VAL A 578 6.69 9.54 -0.82
N ASP A 579 6.17 8.42 -1.34
CA ASP A 579 4.76 8.08 -1.23
C ASP A 579 4.45 7.56 0.18
N LYS A 580 3.43 8.15 0.82
CA LYS A 580 2.92 7.76 2.13
C LYS A 580 1.42 7.51 2.04
N ALA A 581 0.95 6.50 2.76
CA ALA A 581 -0.47 6.23 2.93
C ALA A 581 -0.82 6.27 4.41
N SER A 582 -1.88 6.97 4.78
CA SER A 582 -2.34 7.03 6.17
C SER A 582 -3.75 6.51 6.30
N TYR A 583 -3.99 5.67 7.30
CA TYR A 583 -5.34 5.36 7.72
C TYR A 583 -5.83 6.48 8.63
N VAL A 584 -7.06 6.92 8.43
CA VAL A 584 -7.68 8.03 9.18
C VAL A 584 -9.02 7.58 9.70
N LEU A 585 -9.33 7.94 10.95
CA LEU A 585 -10.58 7.65 11.63
C LEU A 585 -11.07 8.88 12.40
N PRO A 586 -12.39 9.12 12.51
CA PRO A 586 -12.91 10.17 13.38
C PRO A 586 -12.70 9.82 14.86
N ALA A 587 -12.31 10.81 15.66
CA ALA A 587 -12.12 10.69 17.11
C ALA A 587 -12.79 11.86 17.85
N GLY A 588 -14.11 11.97 17.69
CA GLY A 588 -14.93 13.09 18.18
C GLY A 588 -15.50 13.93 17.03
N ASP A 589 -16.16 15.04 17.35
CA ASP A 589 -16.90 15.86 16.37
C ASP A 589 -16.01 16.74 15.48
N ASP A 590 -14.78 17.00 15.91
CA ASP A 590 -13.83 17.95 15.30
C ASP A 590 -12.38 17.42 15.30
N LEU A 591 -12.19 16.10 15.17
CA LEU A 591 -10.85 15.51 15.18
C LEU A 591 -10.72 14.28 14.27
N ALA A 592 -9.79 14.35 13.33
CA ALA A 592 -9.39 13.22 12.48
C ALA A 592 -8.03 12.72 12.94
N VAL A 593 -7.99 11.47 13.38
CA VAL A 593 -6.79 10.81 13.87
C VAL A 593 -6.28 9.88 12.79
N GLY A 594 -4.97 9.89 12.55
CA GLY A 594 -4.37 9.01 11.56
C GLY A 594 -2.97 8.54 11.92
N CYS A 595 -2.54 7.51 11.20
CA CYS A 595 -1.21 6.95 11.27
C CYS A 595 -0.79 6.57 9.85
N GLY A 596 0.45 6.90 9.48
CA GLY A 596 0.93 6.74 8.12
C GLY A 596 2.08 5.76 7.97
N VAL A 597 2.05 5.02 6.87
CA VAL A 597 3.06 4.05 6.43
C VAL A 597 3.74 4.52 5.14
N TYR A 598 5.06 4.38 5.07
CA TYR A 598 5.80 4.64 3.84
C TYR A 598 5.60 3.51 2.84
N ARG A 599 5.42 3.85 1.56
CA ARG A 599 5.38 2.85 0.49
C ARG A 599 6.81 2.49 0.05
N SER A 600 7.01 1.23 -0.32
CA SER A 600 8.30 0.53 -0.39
C SER A 600 9.39 1.12 -1.30
N GLN A 601 9.11 2.15 -2.12
CA GLN A 601 10.10 2.80 -2.98
C GLN A 601 11.02 3.81 -2.27
N GLY A 602 10.75 4.18 -1.01
CA GLY A 602 11.41 5.32 -0.35
C GLY A 602 12.35 5.02 0.83
N ILE A 603 12.67 3.76 1.16
CA ILE A 603 13.55 3.46 2.31
C ILE A 603 15.01 3.72 1.90
N VAL A 604 15.40 4.98 1.84
CA VAL A 604 16.79 5.41 1.67
C VAL A 604 17.48 5.42 3.04
N GLU A 605 18.72 4.95 3.01
CA GLU A 605 19.71 4.87 4.08
C GLU A 605 19.42 5.62 5.38
N ASN A 606 19.35 4.87 6.48
CA ASN A 606 19.59 5.40 7.81
C ASN A 606 21.13 5.41 8.03
N SER A 607 21.86 6.29 7.33
CA SER A 607 23.32 6.42 7.41
C SER A 607 23.76 7.42 8.48
N VAL A 608 23.24 7.30 9.71
CA VAL A 608 23.83 8.00 10.87
C VAL A 608 23.93 7.05 12.07
N ALA A 609 24.98 6.24 12.06
CA ALA A 609 25.68 5.77 13.26
C ALA A 609 27.20 5.67 12.97
N ARG A 610 27.75 6.64 12.23
CA ARG A 610 29.19 6.93 12.17
C ARG A 610 29.44 8.31 12.80
N SER A 611 29.11 8.45 14.09
CA SER A 611 29.69 9.47 14.99
C SER A 611 29.08 9.38 16.40
N SER A 612 29.59 8.44 17.21
CA SER A 612 30.08 8.72 18.57
C SER A 612 30.89 7.54 19.06
#